data_AF-A0AAU5DKR1-F1
#
_entry.id   AF-A0AAU5DKR1-F1
#
_cell.length_a   1.000
_cell.length_b   1.000
_cell.length_c   1.000
_cell.angle_alpha   90.00
_cell.angle_beta   90.00
_cell.angle_gamma   90.00
#
_symmetry.space_group_name_H-M   'P 1'
#
loop_
_entity.id
_entity.type
_entity.pdbx_description
1 polymer ?
#
loop_
_entity_poly.entity_id
_entity_poly.type
_entity_poly.pdbx_seq_one_letter_code
_entity_poly.pdbx_strand_id
1 'polypeptide(L)'
;MLQNTSRFLARAGATVGVAAGLAFAFQPTAMAAPGVTVTPATGLSNGQTVTVSATGLTPGTVYHVGQCAVVEPGVIGCDATTSTDVTADAAGKITAQLKVHSSFQAVVGANGTPWGTVNCKVVSCSAGLGSNSGEGAAQAITFA
;
A
#
# COMPACT_ATOMS: atom_id res chain seq x y z
N MET A 1 44.29 41.40 -63.74
CA MET A 1 45.68 41.04 -63.40
C MET A 1 45.68 40.33 -62.05
N LEU A 2 46.46 39.25 -62.01
CA LEU A 2 46.63 38.23 -60.98
C LEU A 2 47.40 38.77 -59.76
N GLN A 3 47.10 38.28 -58.54
CA GLN A 3 48.05 37.89 -57.48
C GLN A 3 47.26 37.53 -56.19
N ASN A 4 47.28 36.26 -55.75
CA ASN A 4 48.24 35.71 -54.76
C ASN A 4 48.04 36.38 -53.38
N THR A 5 47.72 35.71 -52.28
CA THR A 5 48.61 34.76 -51.61
C THR A 5 47.88 34.02 -50.49
N SER A 6 48.19 32.74 -50.36
CA SER A 6 47.78 31.82 -49.29
C SER A 6 48.12 32.35 -47.88
N ARG A 7 47.17 32.23 -46.96
CA ARG A 7 47.42 32.22 -45.52
C ARG A 7 46.88 30.92 -44.94
N PHE A 8 47.79 29.97 -44.78
CA PHE A 8 47.65 28.86 -43.86
C PHE A 8 47.15 29.36 -42.50
N LEU A 9 46.21 28.65 -41.88
CA LEU A 9 46.23 28.27 -40.46
C LEU A 9 45.12 27.23 -40.21
N ALA A 10 45.57 26.07 -39.74
CA ALA A 10 44.80 24.88 -39.46
C ALA A 10 43.70 25.11 -38.41
N ARG A 11 42.54 24.47 -38.59
CA ARG A 11 41.67 24.10 -37.47
C ARG A 11 41.26 22.63 -37.61
N ALA A 12 41.62 21.89 -36.56
CA ALA A 12 41.34 20.50 -36.33
C ALA A 12 39.85 20.16 -36.46
N GLY A 13 39.58 18.90 -36.79
CA GLY A 13 38.25 18.39 -37.07
C GLY A 13 37.35 18.22 -35.85
N ALA A 14 36.13 17.81 -36.14
CA ALA A 14 35.28 17.04 -35.25
C ALA A 14 34.21 16.34 -36.10
N THR A 15 34.36 15.03 -36.31
CA THR A 15 33.25 14.15 -36.67
C THR A 15 32.30 14.11 -35.47
N VAL A 16 31.11 14.69 -35.58
CA VAL A 16 30.07 14.55 -34.55
C VAL A 16 29.04 13.55 -35.06
N GLY A 17 29.03 12.39 -34.40
CA GLY A 17 28.17 11.26 -34.70
C GLY A 17 26.70 11.52 -34.38
N VAL A 18 25.84 10.77 -35.07
CA VAL A 18 24.40 10.72 -34.83
C VAL A 18 24.17 10.03 -33.47
N ALA A 19 23.95 10.82 -32.42
CA ALA A 19 23.45 10.30 -31.15
C ALA A 19 21.91 10.17 -31.26
N ALA A 20 21.45 8.99 -31.69
CA ALA A 20 20.04 8.62 -31.56
C ALA A 20 19.73 8.41 -30.07
N GLY A 21 19.29 9.48 -29.40
CA GLY A 21 18.84 9.41 -28.01
C GLY A 21 17.53 8.63 -27.90
N LEU A 22 17.57 7.44 -27.30
CA LEU A 22 16.39 6.74 -26.80
C LEU A 22 15.80 7.56 -25.63
N ALA A 23 14.87 8.44 -25.93
CA ALA A 23 14.07 9.10 -24.91
C ALA A 23 13.10 8.09 -24.31
N PHE A 24 13.48 7.47 -23.19
CA PHE A 24 12.52 6.76 -22.33
C PHE A 24 11.56 7.80 -21.76
N ALA A 25 10.37 7.92 -22.34
CA ALA A 25 9.29 8.70 -21.77
C ALA A 25 8.89 8.06 -20.43
N PHE A 26 9.32 8.66 -19.32
CA PHE A 26 8.81 8.33 -17.99
C PHE A 26 7.35 8.78 -17.94
N GLN A 27 6.43 7.86 -18.22
CA GLN A 27 5.02 8.11 -17.98
C GLN A 27 4.74 7.93 -16.48
N PRO A 28 4.23 8.95 -15.77
CA PRO A 28 3.79 8.76 -14.40
C PRO A 28 2.62 7.78 -14.39
N THR A 29 2.82 6.59 -13.84
CA THR A 29 1.72 5.67 -13.55
C THR A 29 0.92 6.28 -12.41
N ALA A 30 -0.29 6.76 -12.70
CA ALA A 30 -1.24 7.11 -11.65
C ALA A 30 -1.45 5.86 -10.79
N MET A 31 -1.07 5.93 -9.51
CA MET A 31 -1.30 4.84 -8.58
C MET A 31 -2.81 4.69 -8.37
N ALA A 32 -3.34 3.51 -8.66
CA ALA A 32 -4.73 3.20 -8.36
C ALA A 32 -4.95 3.33 -6.85
N ALA A 33 -6.12 3.82 -6.43
CA ALA A 33 -6.45 3.86 -5.02
C ALA A 33 -6.37 2.44 -4.40
N PRO A 34 -5.88 2.29 -3.16
CA PRO A 34 -5.81 1.01 -2.49
C PRO A 34 -7.17 0.30 -2.48
N GLY A 35 -7.17 -0.96 -2.89
CA GLY A 35 -8.34 -1.85 -2.82
C GLY A 35 -8.02 -3.05 -1.94
N VAL A 36 -9.02 -3.56 -1.22
CA VAL A 36 -8.90 -4.77 -0.41
C VAL A 36 -10.08 -5.71 -0.64
N THR A 37 -9.82 -7.01 -0.58
CA THR A 37 -10.82 -8.08 -0.57
C THR A 37 -10.51 -9.06 0.54
N VAL A 38 -11.53 -9.40 1.33
CA VAL A 38 -11.44 -10.37 2.43
C VAL A 38 -12.24 -11.60 2.07
N THR A 39 -11.62 -12.78 2.16
CA THR A 39 -12.26 -14.06 1.79
C THR A 39 -12.02 -15.14 2.85
N PRO A 40 -13.09 -15.73 3.42
CA PRO A 40 -14.48 -15.25 3.41
C PRO A 40 -14.64 -13.95 4.22
N ALA A 41 -15.71 -13.19 3.96
CA ALA A 41 -16.02 -11.95 4.70
C ALA A 41 -17.30 -12.03 5.55
N THR A 42 -18.14 -13.04 5.36
CA THR A 42 -19.46 -13.12 6.00
C THR A 42 -19.70 -14.49 6.60
N GLY A 43 -20.56 -14.56 7.62
CA GLY A 43 -20.87 -15.81 8.32
C GLY A 43 -19.64 -16.39 9.02
N LEU A 44 -18.73 -15.53 9.48
CA LEU A 44 -17.47 -15.92 10.08
C LEU A 44 -17.68 -16.54 11.46
N SER A 45 -16.84 -17.51 11.80
CA SER A 45 -16.73 -18.08 13.14
C SER A 45 -15.64 -17.37 13.94
N ASN A 46 -15.75 -17.38 15.27
CA ASN A 46 -14.70 -16.86 16.14
C ASN A 46 -13.39 -17.65 15.97
N GLY A 47 -12.27 -16.96 15.76
CA GLY A 47 -10.97 -17.56 15.52
C GLY A 47 -10.78 -18.08 14.09
N GLN A 48 -11.71 -17.81 13.18
CA GLN A 48 -11.58 -18.18 11.78
C GLN A 48 -10.45 -17.39 11.11
N THR A 49 -9.69 -18.06 10.25
CA THR A 49 -8.68 -17.41 9.41
C THR A 49 -9.30 -16.99 8.08
N VAL A 50 -9.11 -15.73 7.71
CA VAL A 50 -9.51 -15.15 6.42
C VAL A 50 -8.29 -14.76 5.62
N THR A 51 -8.43 -14.70 4.30
CA THR A 51 -7.40 -14.17 3.40
C THR A 51 -7.72 -12.71 3.08
N VAL A 52 -6.78 -11.82 3.35
CA VAL A 52 -6.82 -10.40 3.01
C VAL A 52 -5.94 -10.19 1.79
N SER A 53 -6.54 -9.80 0.67
CA SER A 53 -5.84 -9.48 -0.58
C SER A 53 -5.98 -8.00 -0.88
N ALA A 54 -4.88 -7.32 -1.17
CA ALA A 54 -4.90 -5.91 -1.53
C ALA A 54 -4.01 -5.58 -2.72
N THR A 55 -4.37 -4.48 -3.39
CA THR A 55 -3.75 -3.99 -4.62
C THR A 55 -3.75 -2.46 -4.65
N GLY A 56 -2.90 -1.86 -5.46
CA GLY A 56 -2.80 -0.40 -5.56
C GLY A 56 -2.03 0.22 -4.39
N LEU A 57 -1.23 -0.60 -3.71
CA LEU A 57 -0.38 -0.18 -2.59
C LEU A 57 0.92 0.43 -3.09
N THR A 58 1.53 1.29 -2.28
CA THR A 58 2.90 1.76 -2.48
C THR A 58 3.90 0.60 -2.34
N PRO A 59 4.63 0.22 -3.41
CA PRO A 59 5.60 -0.87 -3.36
C PRO A 59 6.71 -0.63 -2.31
N GLY A 60 7.05 -1.67 -1.56
CA GLY A 60 8.08 -1.60 -0.51
C GLY A 60 7.62 -0.93 0.80
N THR A 61 6.39 -0.40 0.86
CA THR A 61 5.81 0.14 2.09
C THR A 61 5.26 -0.99 2.97
N VAL A 62 5.44 -0.84 4.29
CA VAL A 62 4.87 -1.74 5.30
C VAL A 62 3.43 -1.33 5.60
N TYR A 63 2.54 -2.32 5.60
CA TYR A 63 1.13 -2.16 5.99
C TYR A 63 0.80 -3.08 7.17
N HIS A 64 0.00 -2.55 8.09
CA HIS A 64 -0.53 -3.25 9.25
C HIS A 64 -1.84 -3.91 8.84
N VAL A 65 -1.83 -5.23 8.66
CA VAL A 65 -3.03 -6.03 8.37
C VAL A 65 -3.71 -6.36 9.70
N GLY A 66 -4.99 -6.03 9.84
CA GLY A 66 -5.69 -6.20 11.10
C GLY A 66 -7.21 -6.20 11.01
N GLN A 67 -7.83 -6.61 12.12
CA GLN A 67 -9.27 -6.50 12.35
C GLN A 67 -9.53 -5.28 13.24
N CYS A 68 -10.43 -4.40 12.80
CA CYS A 68 -10.73 -3.15 13.49
C CYS A 68 -12.21 -2.79 13.47
N ALA A 69 -12.60 -1.90 14.37
CA ALA A 69 -13.92 -1.26 14.41
C ALA A 69 -13.77 0.23 14.74
N VAL A 70 -14.76 1.03 14.36
CA VAL A 70 -14.90 2.39 14.86
C VAL A 70 -15.47 2.29 16.28
N VAL A 71 -14.66 2.64 17.28
CA VAL A 71 -15.04 2.53 18.70
C VAL A 71 -15.63 3.83 19.24
N GLU A 72 -15.20 4.97 18.67
CA GLU A 72 -15.74 6.31 18.89
C GLU A 72 -15.64 7.11 17.57
N PRO A 73 -16.37 8.23 17.40
CA PRO A 73 -16.24 9.06 16.20
C PRO A 73 -14.78 9.47 15.94
N GLY A 74 -14.21 8.98 14.83
CA GLY A 74 -12.82 9.24 14.45
C GLY A 74 -11.77 8.38 15.16
N VAL A 75 -12.17 7.43 16.02
CA VAL A 75 -11.27 6.53 16.74
C VAL A 75 -11.47 5.10 16.24
N ILE A 76 -10.40 4.52 15.71
CA ILE A 76 -10.36 3.13 15.25
C ILE A 76 -9.67 2.30 16.32
N GLY A 77 -10.38 1.27 16.80
CA GLY A 77 -9.85 0.26 17.70
C GLY A 77 -9.58 -1.05 16.97
N CYS A 78 -8.39 -1.62 17.13
CA CYS A 78 -7.97 -2.83 16.43
C CYS A 78 -7.56 -3.96 17.38
N ASP A 79 -7.67 -5.20 16.92
CA ASP A 79 -7.14 -6.37 17.61
C ASP A 79 -5.62 -6.48 17.39
N ALA A 80 -4.83 -6.02 18.36
CA ALA A 80 -3.38 -6.11 18.29
C ALA A 80 -2.85 -7.54 18.37
N THR A 81 -3.63 -8.50 18.87
CA THR A 81 -3.16 -9.88 19.11
C THR A 81 -3.05 -10.70 17.83
N THR A 82 -3.76 -10.29 16.78
CA THR A 82 -3.81 -10.96 15.48
C THR A 82 -3.29 -10.10 14.33
N SER A 83 -2.99 -8.83 14.61
CA SER A 83 -2.40 -7.90 13.64
C SER A 83 -1.03 -8.37 13.17
N THR A 84 -0.72 -8.15 11.89
CA THR A 84 0.56 -8.51 11.31
C THR A 84 1.03 -7.47 10.30
N ASP A 85 2.35 -7.28 10.23
CA ASP A 85 2.97 -6.33 9.31
C ASP A 85 3.41 -7.06 8.04
N VAL A 86 2.99 -6.53 6.90
CA VAL A 86 3.33 -7.10 5.59
C VAL A 86 3.80 -5.99 4.66
N THR A 87 4.93 -6.21 3.99
CA THR A 87 5.47 -5.29 2.99
C THR A 87 4.80 -5.54 1.65
N ALA A 88 4.32 -4.47 1.00
CA ALA A 88 3.77 -4.56 -0.35
C ALA A 88 4.87 -4.93 -1.36
N ASP A 89 4.54 -5.85 -2.27
CA ASP A 89 5.46 -6.28 -3.31
C ASP A 89 5.74 -5.19 -4.37
N ALA A 90 6.61 -5.49 -5.33
CA ALA A 90 6.96 -4.56 -6.42
C ALA A 90 5.76 -4.17 -7.31
N ALA A 91 4.67 -4.95 -7.29
CA ALA A 91 3.43 -4.69 -8.00
C ALA A 91 2.38 -3.96 -7.13
N GLY A 92 2.73 -3.56 -5.91
CA GLY A 92 1.83 -2.89 -4.98
C GLY A 92 0.73 -3.82 -4.45
N LYS A 93 1.08 -5.08 -4.17
CA LYS A 93 0.14 -6.09 -3.68
C LYS A 93 0.54 -6.69 -2.34
N ILE A 94 -0.49 -7.10 -1.60
CA ILE A 94 -0.37 -7.90 -0.38
C ILE A 94 -1.38 -9.05 -0.44
N THR A 95 -0.97 -10.23 0.03
CA THR A 95 -1.87 -11.33 0.38
C THR A 95 -1.45 -11.86 1.74
N ALA A 96 -2.34 -11.77 2.72
CA ALA A 96 -2.05 -12.11 4.11
C ALA A 96 -3.18 -12.96 4.71
N GLN A 97 -2.82 -13.85 5.63
CA GLN A 97 -3.80 -14.53 6.47
C GLN A 97 -4.03 -13.73 7.75
N LEU A 98 -5.30 -13.52 8.11
CA LEU A 98 -5.71 -12.83 9.31
C LEU A 98 -6.66 -13.72 10.11
N LYS A 99 -6.36 -13.96 11.38
CA LYS A 99 -7.31 -14.62 12.29
C LYS A 99 -8.25 -13.57 12.85
N VAL A 100 -9.55 -13.75 12.69
CA VAL A 100 -10.56 -12.81 13.16
C VAL A 100 -11.34 -13.36 14.35
N HIS A 101 -11.75 -12.48 15.26
CA HIS A 101 -12.51 -12.81 16.45
C HIS A 101 -13.86 -12.10 16.45
N SER A 102 -14.91 -12.80 16.91
CA SER A 102 -16.24 -12.19 17.04
C SER A 102 -16.28 -11.15 18.16
N SER A 103 -15.34 -11.23 19.11
CA SER A 103 -15.10 -10.24 20.15
C SER A 103 -13.61 -10.17 20.46
N PHE A 104 -13.05 -8.97 20.64
CA PHE A 104 -11.64 -8.76 20.94
C PHE A 104 -11.42 -7.55 21.86
N GLN A 105 -10.25 -7.46 22.48
CA GLN A 105 -9.84 -6.27 23.22
C GLN A 105 -9.17 -5.30 22.26
N ALA A 106 -9.84 -4.18 21.99
CA ALA A 106 -9.34 -3.16 21.08
C ALA A 106 -8.23 -2.35 21.73
N VAL A 107 -7.22 -2.03 20.93
CA VAL A 107 -6.24 -0.99 21.22
C VAL A 107 -6.42 0.18 20.25
N VAL A 108 -6.09 1.39 20.71
CA VAL A 108 -6.21 2.64 19.94
C VAL A 108 -4.89 3.41 19.92
N GLY A 109 -4.72 4.22 18.87
CA GLY A 109 -3.54 5.07 18.68
C GLY A 109 -2.25 4.28 18.39
N ALA A 110 -1.20 5.01 18.05
CA ALA A 110 0.09 4.41 17.64
C ALA A 110 0.79 3.62 18.77
N ASN A 111 0.47 3.92 20.03
CA ASN A 111 1.06 3.27 21.20
C ASN A 111 0.30 2.01 21.63
N GLY A 112 -0.79 1.64 20.93
CA GLY A 112 -1.60 0.48 21.29
C GLY A 112 -2.25 0.59 22.68
N THR A 113 -2.76 1.78 23.02
CA THR A 113 -3.42 1.98 24.32
C THR A 113 -4.69 1.12 24.39
N PRO A 114 -4.88 0.29 25.43
CA PRO A 114 -6.10 -0.49 25.58
C PRO A 114 -7.33 0.42 25.67
N TRP A 115 -8.35 0.13 24.87
CA TRP A 115 -9.62 0.87 24.88
C TRP A 115 -10.72 0.08 25.59
N GLY A 116 -10.93 -1.18 25.19
CA GLY A 116 -11.99 -2.01 25.74
C GLY A 116 -12.46 -3.09 24.78
N THR A 117 -13.53 -3.78 25.15
CA THR A 117 -14.05 -4.91 24.38
C THR A 117 -14.90 -4.44 23.20
N VAL A 118 -14.60 -4.94 22.01
CA VAL A 118 -15.40 -4.77 20.80
C VAL A 118 -16.09 -6.08 20.48
N ASN A 119 -17.41 -6.04 20.29
CA ASN A 119 -18.21 -7.20 19.86
C ASN A 119 -18.74 -6.99 18.43
N CYS A 120 -18.16 -7.71 17.48
CA CYS A 120 -18.47 -7.61 16.04
C CYS A 120 -19.83 -8.18 15.64
N LYS A 121 -20.58 -8.78 16.57
CA LYS A 121 -21.99 -9.12 16.36
C LYS A 121 -22.94 -7.97 16.69
N VAL A 122 -22.42 -6.91 17.34
CA VAL A 122 -23.20 -5.75 17.79
C VAL A 122 -22.78 -4.49 17.04
N VAL A 123 -21.48 -4.30 16.83
CA VAL A 123 -20.92 -3.18 16.07
C VAL A 123 -20.33 -3.64 14.75
N SER A 124 -20.23 -2.73 13.78
CA SER A 124 -19.61 -3.02 12.49
C SER A 124 -18.10 -3.16 12.65
N CYS A 125 -17.59 -4.36 12.33
CA CYS A 125 -16.16 -4.63 12.24
C CYS A 125 -15.71 -4.75 10.79
N SER A 126 -14.42 -4.54 10.57
CA SER A 126 -13.77 -4.65 9.28
C SER A 126 -12.44 -5.38 9.40
N ALA A 127 -12.03 -6.02 8.31
CA ALA A 127 -10.68 -6.52 8.11
C ALA A 127 -10.04 -5.77 6.95
N GLY A 128 -8.78 -5.40 7.11
CA GLY A 128 -8.12 -4.54 6.14
C GLY A 128 -6.66 -4.32 6.48
N LEU A 129 -6.11 -3.26 5.92
CA LEU A 129 -4.75 -2.84 6.17
C LEU A 129 -4.55 -1.34 6.02
N GLY A 130 -3.60 -0.80 6.76
CA GLY A 130 -3.19 0.60 6.69
C GLY A 130 -1.70 0.78 6.96
N SER A 131 -1.10 1.80 6.37
CA SER A 131 0.29 2.20 6.60
C SER A 131 0.35 3.38 7.58
N ASN A 132 1.56 3.70 8.04
CA ASN A 132 1.80 4.84 8.93
C ASN A 132 1.48 6.21 8.30
N SER A 133 1.37 6.30 6.98
CA SER A 133 0.95 7.53 6.28
C SER A 133 -0.57 7.66 6.15
N GLY A 134 -1.34 6.68 6.62
CA GLY A 134 -2.79 6.63 6.49
C GLY A 134 -3.28 6.02 5.17
N GLU A 135 -2.38 5.59 4.29
CA GLU A 135 -2.76 4.84 3.08
C GLU A 135 -3.24 3.44 3.45
N GLY A 136 -4.42 3.02 2.97
CA GLY A 136 -4.97 1.71 3.26
C GLY A 136 -6.39 1.51 2.73
N ALA A 137 -6.94 0.31 2.99
CA ALA A 137 -8.31 -0.05 2.66
C ALA A 137 -8.82 -1.12 3.64
N ALA A 138 -10.14 -1.14 3.85
CA ALA A 138 -10.80 -2.11 4.72
C ALA A 138 -12.12 -2.60 4.10
N GLN A 139 -12.49 -3.84 4.41
CA GLN A 139 -13.77 -4.42 4.03
C GLN A 139 -14.54 -4.81 5.30
N ALA A 140 -15.83 -4.48 5.33
CA ALA A 140 -16.72 -4.92 6.40
C ALA A 140 -16.80 -6.46 6.44
N ILE A 141 -16.83 -7.02 7.66
CA ILE A 141 -16.97 -8.46 7.89
C ILE A 141 -18.12 -8.74 8.86
N THR A 142 -18.75 -9.90 8.73
CA THR A 142 -19.86 -10.32 9.60
C THR A 142 -19.64 -11.71 10.17
N PHE A 143 -20.06 -11.90 11.42
CA PHE A 143 -19.99 -13.17 12.13
C PHE A 143 -21.36 -13.85 12.15
N ALA A 144 -21.36 -15.19 12.11
CA ALA A 144 -22.56 -16.02 12.28
C ALA A 144 -23.06 -16.00 13.73
#